data_AF-A0A935LUL8-F1
#
_entry.id   AF-A0A935LUL8-F1
#
_cell.length_a   1.000
_cell.length_b   1.000
_cell.length_c   1.000
_cell.angle_alpha   90.00
_cell.angle_beta   90.00
_cell.angle_gamma   90.00
#
_symmetry.space_group_name_H-M   'P 1'
#
loop_
_entity.id
_entity.type
_entity.pdbx_description
1 polymer ?
#
loop_
_entity_poly.entity_id
_entity_poly.type
_entity_poly.pdbx_seq_one_letter_code
_entity_poly.pdbx_strand_id
1 'polypeptide(L)'
;MINGNLLKLLSALSESEFRKFGKYINSPYFNANAKLILLYDHLSDFYPDFDSLELSRQNIFRKIYKEDRYVEGTMFYLISEMEKLVCSFISQEKINTLSFDLALLEDLSKKESTVCSKRNTDHSLKALTAVMTLITFQILFVRYLFFTS
;
A
#
# COMPACT_ATOMS: atom_id res chain seq x y z
N MET A 1 28.77 -15.51 1.56
CA MET A 1 27.42 -15.58 2.14
C MET A 1 26.40 -15.03 1.15
N ILE A 2 25.12 -15.33 1.34
CA ILE A 2 24.04 -14.72 0.55
C ILE A 2 24.05 -13.19 0.73
N ASN A 3 23.45 -12.46 -0.22
CA ASN A 3 23.34 -11.01 -0.16
C ASN A 3 22.69 -10.58 1.18
N GLY A 4 23.40 -9.73 1.93
CA GLY A 4 22.92 -9.25 3.22
C GLY A 4 21.66 -8.41 3.11
N ASN A 5 21.38 -7.81 1.95
CA ASN A 5 20.17 -7.02 1.75
C ASN A 5 18.91 -7.88 1.72
N LEU A 6 18.90 -8.99 0.97
CA LEU A 6 17.79 -9.95 0.97
C LEU A 6 17.50 -10.46 2.38
N LEU A 7 18.52 -10.89 3.13
CA LEU A 7 18.34 -11.42 4.48
C LEU A 7 17.76 -10.37 5.43
N LYS A 8 18.23 -9.13 5.36
CA LYS A 8 17.67 -8.01 6.14
C LYS A 8 16.21 -7.73 5.81
N LEU A 9 15.83 -7.80 4.53
CA LEU A 9 14.44 -7.62 4.11
C LEU A 9 13.55 -8.74 4.66
N LEU A 10 14.01 -9.98 4.58
CA LEU A 10 13.27 -11.13 5.08
C LEU A 10 13.18 -11.15 6.62
N SER A 11 14.24 -10.79 7.33
CA SER A 11 14.25 -10.71 8.79
C SER A 11 13.40 -9.55 9.33
N ALA A 12 13.16 -8.52 8.52
CA ALA A 12 12.29 -7.40 8.87
C ALA A 12 10.79 -7.75 8.78
N LEU A 13 10.44 -8.82 8.08
CA LEU A 13 9.05 -9.31 8.03
C LEU A 13 8.71 -9.97 9.37
N SER A 14 7.52 -9.66 9.90
CA SER A 14 6.95 -10.43 11.01
C SER A 14 6.68 -11.88 10.58
N GLU A 15 6.53 -12.79 11.54
CA GLU A 15 6.23 -14.20 11.23
C GLU A 15 4.96 -14.33 10.38
N SER A 16 3.96 -13.49 10.65
CA SER A 16 2.70 -13.46 9.90
C SER A 16 2.91 -13.02 8.44
N GLU A 17 3.74 -12.00 8.21
CA GLU A 17 4.07 -11.49 6.89
C GLU A 17 4.96 -12.48 6.14
N PHE A 18 5.89 -13.12 6.82
CA PHE A 18 6.76 -14.14 6.23
C PHE A 18 5.95 -15.35 5.73
N ARG A 19 4.93 -15.80 6.49
CA ARG A 19 4.01 -16.86 6.06
C ARG A 19 3.13 -16.42 4.88
N LYS A 20 2.66 -15.16 4.87
CA LYS A 20 1.92 -14.60 3.73
C LYS A 20 2.80 -14.49 2.49
N PHE A 21 4.06 -14.10 2.65
CA PHE A 21 5.04 -14.04 1.58
C PHE A 21 5.27 -15.42 0.95
N GLY A 22 5.33 -16.49 1.75
CA GLY A 22 5.35 -17.86 1.24
C GLY A 22 4.16 -18.20 0.33
N LYS A 23 2.94 -17.76 0.69
CA LYS A 23 1.75 -17.90 -0.17
C LYS A 23 1.84 -17.06 -1.44
N TYR A 24 2.42 -15.86 -1.33
CA TYR A 24 2.63 -14.96 -2.46
C TYR A 24 3.60 -15.55 -3.49
N ILE A 25 4.74 -16.11 -3.07
CA ILE A 25 5.71 -16.75 -3.97
C ILE A 25 5.16 -18.03 -4.62
N ASN A 26 4.29 -18.75 -3.93
CA ASN A 26 3.63 -19.94 -4.48
C ASN A 26 2.48 -19.59 -5.45
N SER A 27 2.09 -18.32 -5.55
CA SER A 27 1.02 -17.91 -6.46
C SER A 27 1.51 -17.90 -7.92
N PRO A 28 0.82 -18.59 -8.84
CA PRO A 28 1.18 -18.60 -10.26
C PRO A 28 1.04 -17.23 -10.92
N TYR A 29 0.32 -16.29 -10.29
CA TYR A 29 0.17 -14.92 -10.78
C TYR A 29 1.40 -14.05 -10.53
N PHE A 30 2.09 -14.27 -9.42
CA PHE A 30 3.22 -13.43 -9.01
C PHE A 30 4.57 -14.08 -9.30
N ASN A 31 4.62 -15.40 -9.40
CA ASN A 31 5.84 -16.14 -9.67
C ASN A 31 5.57 -17.39 -10.52
N ALA A 32 6.33 -17.51 -11.62
CA ALA A 32 6.36 -18.71 -12.45
C ALA A 32 7.59 -19.59 -12.20
N ASN A 33 8.57 -19.10 -11.44
CA ASN A 33 9.86 -19.75 -11.25
C ASN A 33 9.85 -20.66 -10.01
N ALA A 34 9.82 -21.97 -10.22
CA ALA A 34 9.89 -22.97 -9.16
C ALA A 34 11.17 -22.89 -8.32
N LYS A 35 12.27 -22.36 -8.86
CA LYS A 35 13.54 -22.21 -8.14
C LYS A 35 13.45 -21.14 -7.04
N LEU A 36 12.60 -20.14 -7.22
CA LEU A 36 12.34 -19.12 -6.19
C LEU A 36 11.54 -19.73 -5.03
N ILE A 37 10.61 -20.64 -5.30
CA ILE A 37 9.90 -21.40 -4.26
C ILE A 37 10.91 -22.23 -3.45
N LEU A 38 11.78 -22.99 -4.12
CA LEU A 38 12.83 -23.78 -3.45
C LEU A 38 13.80 -22.91 -2.63
N LEU A 39 14.12 -21.72 -3.12
CA LEU A 39 14.94 -20.76 -2.37
C LEU A 39 14.21 -20.31 -1.10
N TYR A 40 12.93 -19.98 -1.19
CA TYR A 40 12.12 -19.60 -0.03
C TYR A 40 12.02 -20.74 0.98
N ASP A 41 11.73 -21.95 0.53
CA ASP A 41 11.60 -23.13 1.41
C ASP A 41 12.92 -23.36 2.17
N HIS A 42 14.05 -23.29 1.47
CA HIS A 42 15.37 -23.40 2.10
C HIS A 42 15.63 -22.26 3.10
N LEU A 43 15.22 -21.04 2.82
CA LEU A 43 15.41 -19.90 3.74
C LEU A 43 14.47 -19.98 4.94
N SER A 44 13.29 -20.57 4.77
CA SER A 44 12.28 -20.67 5.82
C SER A 44 12.75 -21.48 7.04
N ASP A 45 13.62 -22.47 6.82
CA ASP A 45 14.24 -23.29 7.87
C ASP A 45 15.17 -22.49 8.80
N PHE A 46 15.66 -21.32 8.36
CA PHE A 46 16.61 -20.47 9.09
C PHE A 46 16.01 -19.14 9.55
N TYR A 47 14.72 -18.90 9.31
CA TYR A 47 14.03 -17.71 9.81
C TYR A 47 13.88 -17.79 11.34
N PRO A 48 14.07 -16.69 12.10
CA PRO A 48 14.31 -15.31 11.67
C PRO A 48 15.79 -14.90 11.61
N ASP A 49 16.69 -15.67 12.20
CA ASP A 49 18.06 -15.22 12.47
C ASP A 49 18.99 -15.31 11.26
N PHE A 50 18.72 -16.25 10.34
CA PHE A 50 19.51 -16.49 9.13
C PHE A 50 21.02 -16.63 9.38
N ASP A 51 21.42 -17.10 10.57
CA ASP A 51 22.81 -17.24 10.98
C ASP A 51 23.25 -18.70 10.83
N SER A 52 23.54 -19.09 9.59
CA SER A 52 24.07 -20.43 9.29
C SER A 52 25.06 -20.38 8.14
N LEU A 53 26.18 -21.11 8.30
CA LEU A 53 27.14 -21.38 7.22
C LEU A 53 26.50 -22.14 6.04
N GLU A 54 25.37 -22.80 6.27
CA GLU A 54 24.59 -23.45 5.23
C GLU A 54 23.96 -22.45 4.25
N LEU A 55 23.82 -21.18 4.63
CA LEU A 55 23.35 -20.10 3.76
C LEU A 55 24.42 -19.52 2.82
N SER A 56 25.47 -20.31 2.55
CA SER A 56 26.44 -19.98 1.52
C SER A 56 25.80 -20.05 0.13
N ARG A 57 26.18 -19.13 -0.77
CA ARG A 57 25.67 -19.09 -2.16
C ARG A 57 25.89 -20.42 -2.89
N GLN A 58 27.00 -21.10 -2.60
CA GLN A 58 27.36 -22.38 -3.21
C GLN A 58 26.47 -23.52 -2.72
N ASN A 59 26.19 -23.59 -1.41
CA ASN A 59 25.33 -24.63 -0.83
C ASN A 59 23.89 -24.49 -1.35
N ILE A 60 23.38 -23.26 -1.36
CA ILE A 60 22.05 -22.97 -1.88
C ILE A 60 21.95 -23.28 -3.37
N PHE A 61 22.97 -22.91 -4.16
CA PHE A 61 23.01 -23.27 -5.58
C PHE A 61 22.95 -24.78 -5.78
N ARG A 62 23.78 -25.56 -5.06
CA ARG A 62 23.76 -27.02 -5.13
C ARG A 62 22.42 -27.61 -4.75
N LYS A 63 21.76 -27.08 -3.72
CA LYS A 63 20.45 -27.57 -3.27
C LYS A 63 19.33 -27.28 -4.28
N ILE A 64 19.35 -26.11 -4.92
CA ILE A 64 18.30 -25.68 -5.86
C ILE A 64 18.51 -26.29 -7.26
N TYR A 65 19.74 -26.24 -7.78
CA TYR A 65 20.05 -26.66 -9.15
C TYR A 65 20.46 -28.13 -9.24
N LYS A 66 20.83 -28.77 -8.11
CA LYS A 66 21.34 -30.16 -8.05
C LYS A 66 22.55 -30.37 -8.97
N GLU A 67 23.33 -29.31 -9.17
CA GLU A 67 24.53 -29.29 -10.01
C GLU A 67 25.75 -28.92 -9.16
N ASP A 68 26.89 -29.55 -9.45
CA ASP A 68 28.15 -29.30 -8.74
C ASP A 68 28.88 -28.05 -9.23
N ARG A 69 28.67 -27.67 -10.50
CA ARG A 69 29.29 -26.49 -11.09
C ARG A 69 28.54 -25.23 -10.68
N TYR A 70 29.05 -24.55 -9.66
CA TYR A 70 28.54 -23.25 -9.24
C TYR A 70 28.66 -22.20 -10.36
N VAL A 71 27.53 -21.58 -10.73
CA VAL A 71 27.49 -20.47 -11.68
C VAL A 71 27.04 -19.20 -10.95
N GLU A 72 27.98 -18.28 -10.77
CA GLU A 72 27.75 -17.07 -9.97
C GLU A 72 26.66 -16.16 -10.54
N GLY A 73 26.65 -15.96 -11.86
CA GLY A 73 25.64 -15.12 -12.52
C GLY A 73 24.20 -15.64 -12.32
N THR A 74 24.03 -16.96 -12.38
CA THR A 74 22.73 -17.60 -12.14
C THR A 74 22.26 -17.42 -10.70
N MET A 75 23.18 -17.51 -9.73
CA MET A 75 22.85 -17.27 -8.33
C MET A 75 22.49 -15.81 -8.07
N PHE A 76 23.24 -14.86 -8.65
CA PHE A 76 22.93 -13.43 -8.54
C PHE A 76 21.59 -13.06 -9.15
N TYR A 77 21.25 -13.64 -10.29
CA TYR A 77 19.95 -13.48 -10.90
C TYR A 77 18.84 -13.98 -9.96
N LEU A 78 18.98 -15.19 -9.42
CA LEU A 78 17.98 -15.77 -8.51
C LEU A 78 17.77 -14.92 -7.24
N ILE A 79 18.85 -14.43 -6.65
CA ILE A 79 18.77 -13.54 -5.47
C ILE A 79 18.09 -12.23 -5.83
N SER A 80 18.48 -11.60 -6.95
CA SER A 80 17.88 -10.34 -7.41
C SER A 80 16.38 -10.48 -7.66
N GLU A 81 15.95 -11.60 -8.27
CA GLU A 81 14.53 -11.87 -8.51
C GLU A 81 13.77 -12.10 -7.19
N MET A 82 14.37 -12.80 -6.22
CA MET A 82 13.79 -12.94 -4.89
C MET A 82 13.64 -11.58 -4.19
N GLU A 83 14.66 -10.72 -4.24
CA GLU A 83 14.61 -9.37 -3.67
C GLU A 83 13.48 -8.55 -4.27
N LYS A 84 13.30 -8.60 -5.60
CA LYS A 84 12.18 -7.94 -6.27
C LYS A 84 10.83 -8.45 -5.78
N LEU A 85 10.67 -9.77 -5.64
CA LEU A 85 9.42 -10.36 -5.15
C LEU A 85 9.09 -9.93 -3.72
N VAL A 86 10.08 -9.88 -2.83
CA VAL A 86 9.88 -9.37 -1.46
C VAL A 86 9.42 -7.91 -1.49
N CYS A 87 10.08 -7.06 -2.27
CA CYS A 87 9.71 -5.65 -2.41
C CYS A 87 8.30 -5.46 -2.99
N SER A 88 7.93 -6.25 -4.01
CA SER A 88 6.58 -6.24 -4.59
C SER A 88 5.53 -6.69 -3.58
N PHE A 89 5.81 -7.72 -2.79
CA PHE A 89 4.91 -8.19 -1.74
C PHE A 89 4.65 -7.09 -0.68
N ILE A 90 5.71 -6.47 -0.17
CA ILE A 90 5.60 -5.38 0.82
C ILE A 90 4.78 -4.22 0.24
N SER A 91 5.03 -3.87 -1.03
CA SER A 91 4.29 -2.81 -1.73
C SER A 91 2.81 -3.14 -1.83
N GLN A 92 2.47 -4.39 -2.17
CA GLN A 92 1.09 -4.84 -2.31
C GLN A 92 0.35 -4.81 -0.96
N GLU A 93 0.96 -5.31 0.11
CA GLU A 93 0.35 -5.26 1.46
C GLU A 93 0.10 -3.81 1.90
N LYS A 94 1.03 -2.89 1.58
CA LYS A 94 0.87 -1.48 1.92
C LYS A 94 -0.25 -0.81 1.11
N ILE A 95 -0.37 -1.10 -0.18
CA ILE A 95 -1.43 -0.57 -1.05
C ILE A 95 -2.81 -1.11 -0.59
N ASN A 96 -2.90 -2.38 -0.25
CA ASN A 96 -4.14 -2.99 0.24
C ASN A 96 -4.61 -2.30 1.53
N THR A 97 -3.69 -1.97 2.44
CA THR A 97 -4.01 -1.26 3.68
C THR A 97 -4.48 0.17 3.40
N LEU A 98 -3.73 0.92 2.57
CA LEU A 98 -4.05 2.32 2.28
C LEU A 98 -5.37 2.47 1.52
N SER A 99 -5.66 1.57 0.59
CA SER A 99 -6.93 1.60 -0.18
C SER A 99 -8.15 1.37 0.70
N PHE A 100 -8.04 0.49 1.71
CA PHE A 100 -9.10 0.28 2.70
C PHE A 100 -9.34 1.53 3.55
N ASP A 101 -8.27 2.16 4.05
CA ASP A 101 -8.37 3.39 4.86
C ASP A 101 -9.00 4.54 4.07
N LEU A 102 -8.63 4.69 2.79
CA LEU A 102 -9.22 5.70 1.90
C LEU A 102 -10.71 5.46 1.65
N ALA A 103 -11.10 4.21 1.38
CA ALA A 103 -12.51 3.85 1.20
C ALA A 103 -13.33 4.14 2.46
N LEU A 104 -12.80 3.86 3.64
CA LEU A 104 -13.44 4.16 4.91
C LEU A 104 -13.62 5.67 5.12
N LEU A 105 -12.61 6.49 4.81
CA LEU A 105 -12.69 7.95 4.92
C LEU A 105 -13.76 8.54 3.98
N GLU A 106 -13.88 8.01 2.76
CA GLU A 106 -14.92 8.43 1.83
C GLU A 106 -16.32 8.12 2.39
N ASP A 107 -16.51 6.94 2.96
CA ASP A 107 -17.78 6.53 3.57
C ASP A 107 -18.15 7.38 4.79
N LEU A 108 -17.17 7.70 5.65
CA LEU A 108 -17.38 8.56 6.80
C LEU A 108 -17.75 9.99 6.37
N SER A 109 -17.04 10.56 5.40
CA SER A 109 -17.35 11.87 4.82
C SER A 109 -18.79 11.96 4.27
N LYS A 110 -19.24 10.92 3.55
CA LYS A 110 -20.63 10.83 3.06
C LYS A 110 -21.63 10.77 4.21
N LYS A 111 -21.34 10.02 5.28
CA LYS A 111 -22.24 9.90 6.43
C LYS A 111 -22.35 11.20 7.23
N GLU A 112 -21.24 11.90 7.47
CA GLU A 112 -21.27 13.20 8.18
C GLU A 112 -22.10 14.25 7.43
N SER A 113 -22.03 14.24 6.09
CA SER A 113 -22.85 15.09 5.22
C SER A 113 -24.37 14.83 5.38
N THR A 114 -24.77 13.57 5.58
CA THR A 114 -26.18 13.20 5.80
C THR A 114 -26.70 13.52 7.20
N VAL A 115 -25.83 13.51 8.20
CA VAL A 115 -26.19 13.85 9.60
C VAL A 115 -26.34 15.36 9.79
N CYS A 116 -25.56 16.18 9.06
CA CYS A 116 -25.60 17.64 9.19
C CYS A 116 -26.70 18.32 8.34
N SER A 117 -27.21 17.66 7.28
CA SER A 117 -28.26 18.24 6.42
C SER A 117 -29.67 18.29 7.04
N LYS A 118 -29.92 17.60 8.17
CA LYS A 118 -31.27 17.55 8.79
C LYS A 118 -31.51 18.53 9.95
N ARG A 119 -30.53 19.34 10.40
CA ARG A 119 -30.74 20.23 11.56
C ARG A 119 -30.47 21.72 11.36
N ASN A 120 -29.64 22.14 10.39
CA ASN A 120 -29.12 23.53 10.38
C ASN A 120 -29.44 24.39 9.14
N THR A 121 -30.15 23.91 8.15
CA THR A 121 -30.37 24.69 6.90
C THR A 121 -31.55 25.67 6.98
N ASP A 122 -32.52 25.50 7.87
CA ASP A 122 -33.75 26.31 7.80
C ASP A 122 -33.63 27.70 8.47
N HIS A 123 -32.73 27.85 9.46
CA HIS A 123 -32.57 29.12 10.18
C HIS A 123 -31.55 30.07 9.52
N SER A 124 -30.57 29.51 8.82
CA SER A 124 -29.51 30.24 8.09
C SER A 124 -29.97 30.72 6.71
N LEU A 125 -30.83 29.95 6.02
CA LEU A 125 -31.45 30.36 4.75
C LEU A 125 -32.37 31.57 4.93
N LYS A 126 -33.19 31.61 5.99
CA LYS A 126 -34.08 32.75 6.29
C LYS A 126 -33.32 34.05 6.56
N ALA A 127 -32.18 33.95 7.25
CA ALA A 127 -31.31 35.09 7.52
C ALA A 127 -30.66 35.64 6.24
N LEU A 128 -30.18 34.76 5.35
CA LEU A 128 -29.58 35.16 4.07
C LEU A 128 -30.61 35.80 3.13
N THR A 129 -31.84 35.28 3.08
CA THR A 129 -32.91 35.90 2.28
C THR A 129 -33.26 37.30 2.77
N ALA A 130 -33.30 37.53 4.09
CA ALA A 130 -33.60 38.85 4.66
C ALA A 130 -32.52 39.89 4.31
N VAL A 131 -31.24 39.51 4.39
CA VAL A 131 -30.12 40.40 4.05
C VAL A 131 -30.11 40.74 2.56
N MET A 132 -30.41 39.77 1.68
CA MET A 132 -30.50 40.03 0.25
C MET A 132 -31.64 41.00 -0.10
N THR A 133 -32.81 40.89 0.55
CA THR A 133 -33.93 41.82 0.31
C THR A 133 -33.60 43.25 0.73
N LEU A 134 -32.91 43.45 1.86
CA LEU A 134 -32.51 44.76 2.37
C LEU A 134 -31.51 45.45 1.43
N ILE A 135 -30.56 44.69 0.89
CA ILE A 135 -29.58 45.21 -0.07
C ILE A 135 -30.27 45.60 -1.38
N THR A 136 -31.18 44.76 -1.90
CA THR A 136 -31.93 45.11 -3.11
C THR A 136 -32.80 46.35 -2.92
N PHE A 137 -33.40 46.53 -1.75
CA PHE A 137 -34.21 47.70 -1.42
C PHE A 137 -33.37 48.98 -1.36
N GLN A 138 -32.17 48.94 -0.77
CA GLN A 138 -31.26 50.09 -0.76
C GLN A 138 -30.78 50.47 -2.17
N ILE A 139 -30.45 49.48 -3.01
CA ILE A 139 -30.02 49.74 -4.39
C ILE A 139 -31.17 50.34 -5.22
N LEU A 140 -32.40 49.82 -5.07
CA LEU A 140 -33.59 50.37 -5.72
C LEU A 140 -33.90 51.80 -5.23
N PHE A 141 -33.73 52.06 -3.93
CA PHE A 141 -33.96 53.39 -3.35
C PHE A 141 -32.97 54.43 -3.87
N VAL A 142 -31.67 54.10 -3.93
CA VAL A 142 -30.64 54.99 -4.52
C VAL A 142 -30.92 55.23 -6.01
N ARG A 143 -31.33 54.20 -6.75
CA ARG A 143 -31.66 54.32 -8.18
C ARG A 143 -32.91 55.16 -8.44
N TYR A 144 -33.90 55.13 -7.55
CA TYR A 144 -35.09 55.97 -7.64
C TYR A 144 -34.76 57.45 -7.37
N LEU A 145 -33.91 57.73 -6.37
CA LEU A 145 -33.53 59.10 -5.99
C LEU A 145 -32.70 59.82 -7.07
N PHE A 146 -31.92 59.09 -7.87
CA PHE A 146 -31.13 59.64 -8.98
C PHE A 146 -31.92 59.82 -10.28
N PHE A 147 -33.14 59.28 -10.41
CA PHE A 147 -33.93 59.33 -11.64
C PHE A 147 -35.02 60.43 -11.63
N THR A 148 -35.24 61.09 -10.49
CA THR A 148 -36.23 62.17 -10.35
C THR A 148 -35.61 63.56 -10.14
N SER A 149 -34.38 63.78 -10.62
CA SER A 149 -33.73 65.10 -10.76
C SER A 149 -33.33 65.31 -12.21
#